data_AF-A0A7V9DAA0-F1
#
_entry.id   AF-A0A7V9DAA0-F1
#
_cell.length_a   1.000
_cell.length_b   1.000
_cell.length_c   1.000
_cell.angle_alpha   90.00
_cell.angle_beta   90.00
_cell.angle_gamma   90.00
#
_symmetry.space_group_name_H-M   'P 1'
#
loop_
_entity.id
_entity.type
_entity.pdbx_description
1 polymer ?
#
loop_
_entity_poly.entity_id
_entity_poly.type
_entity_poly.pdbx_seq_one_letter_code
_entity_poly.pdbx_strand_id
1 'polypeptide(L)' 'LGTQEFIRLRIGVLPEHPVSNLKTFVLSDFPPNERDTVRSVTERSAKAIEAIVRDGVERAMAQFNSEAPKE' A
#
# COMPACT_ATOMS: atom_id res chain seq x y z
N LEU A 1 10.88 18.64 6.17
CA LEU A 1 9.78 18.82 7.16
C LEU A 1 10.27 18.86 8.60
N GLY A 2 11.39 18.22 8.97
CA GLY A 2 11.88 18.25 10.37
C GLY A 2 11.00 17.49 11.37
N THR A 3 9.95 16.82 10.89
CA THR A 3 8.97 16.08 11.67
C THR A 3 8.51 14.85 10.88
N GLN A 4 8.02 13.84 11.60
CA GLN A 4 7.35 12.65 11.06
C GLN A 4 5.82 12.74 11.13
N GLU A 5 5.29 13.87 11.61
CA GLU A 5 3.87 14.14 11.77
C GLU A 5 3.20 14.46 10.43
N PHE A 6 3.09 13.46 9.56
CA PHE A 6 2.34 13.55 8.31
C PHE A 6 1.68 12.23 7.97
N ILE A 7 0.54 12.33 7.31
CA ILE A 7 -0.25 11.18 6.88
C ILE A 7 0.49 10.47 5.74
N ARG A 8 0.55 9.14 5.79
CA ARG A 8 1.13 8.29 4.76
C ARG A 8 0.26 7.07 4.52
N LEU A 9 0.10 6.69 3.25
CA LEU A 9 -0.47 5.42 2.83
C LEU A 9 0.69 4.45 2.52
N ARG A 10 0.72 3.27 3.14
CA ARG A 10 1.73 2.24 2.86
C ARG A 10 1.13 1.17 1.94
N ILE A 11 1.83 0.85 0.86
CA ILE A 11 1.49 -0.25 -0.04
C ILE A 11 2.58 -1.31 0.09
N GLY A 12 2.21 -2.50 0.55
CA GLY A 12 3.13 -3.62 0.69
C GLY A 12 3.46 -4.22 -0.68
N VAL A 13 4.75 -4.40 -0.96
CA VAL A 13 5.24 -5.05 -2.19
C VAL A 13 6.17 -6.22 -1.91
N LEU A 14 6.47 -6.50 -0.64
CA LEU A 14 7.36 -7.60 -0.27
C LEU A 14 6.62 -8.93 -0.46
N PRO A 15 7.20 -9.91 -1.16
CA PRO A 15 6.60 -11.23 -1.31
C PRO A 15 6.78 -12.06 -0.04
N GLU A 16 6.05 -13.17 0.07
CA GLU A 16 6.17 -14.10 1.20
C GLU A 16 7.52 -14.84 1.24
N HIS A 17 8.22 -14.93 0.10
CA HIS A 17 9.52 -15.60 0.01
C HIS A 17 10.69 -14.62 0.21
N PRO A 18 11.86 -15.10 0.71
CA PRO A 18 13.02 -14.24 0.92
C PRO A 18 13.52 -13.60 -0.39
N VAL A 19 13.76 -12.29 -0.35
CA VAL A 19 14.35 -11.51 -1.45
C VAL A 19 15.84 -11.32 -1.18
N SER A 20 16.69 -11.89 -2.04
CA SER A 20 18.16 -11.84 -1.90
C SER A 20 18.75 -10.45 -2.13
N ASN A 21 18.17 -9.66 -3.04
CA ASN A 21 18.61 -8.30 -3.34
C ASN A 21 17.41 -7.35 -3.41
N LEU A 22 17.10 -6.71 -2.27
CA LEU A 22 15.98 -5.76 -2.15
C LEU A 22 16.10 -4.58 -3.12
N LYS A 23 17.31 -4.07 -3.37
CA LYS A 23 17.53 -2.94 -4.28
C LYS A 23 17.11 -3.30 -5.70
N THR A 24 17.48 -4.48 -6.18
CA THR A 24 17.11 -4.94 -7.53
C THR A 24 15.62 -5.22 -7.60
N PHE A 25 15.06 -5.84 -6.56
CA PHE A 25 13.63 -6.16 -6.48
C PHE A 25 12.74 -4.92 -6.62
N VAL A 26 12.97 -3.87 -5.82
CA VAL A 26 12.13 -2.65 -5.86
C VAL A 26 12.29 -1.82 -7.15
N LEU A 27 13.35 -2.08 -7.92
CA LEU A 27 13.61 -1.43 -9.21
C LEU A 27 13.13 -2.27 -10.42
N SER A 28 12.67 -3.50 -10.17
CA SER A 28 12.20 -4.40 -11.22
C SER A 28 10.73 -4.17 -11.53
N ASP A 29 10.32 -4.51 -12.76
CA ASP A 29 8.91 -4.51 -13.14
C ASP A 29 8.14 -5.64 -12.44
N PHE A 30 6.85 -5.39 -12.19
CA PHE A 30 5.94 -6.45 -11.73
C PHE A 30 5.74 -7.52 -12.81
N PRO A 31 5.86 -8.81 -12.46
CA PRO A 31 5.67 -9.89 -13.42
C PRO A 31 4.20 -9.98 -13.88
N PRO A 32 3.91 -10.57 -15.06
CA PRO A 32 2.56 -10.57 -15.64
C PRO A 32 1.47 -11.16 -14.74
N ASN A 33 1.81 -12.16 -13.93
CA ASN A 33 0.92 -12.81 -12.96
C ASN A 33 0.53 -11.91 -11.78
N GLU A 34 1.24 -10.81 -11.53
CA GLU A 34 0.95 -9.86 -10.45
C GLU A 34 0.19 -8.62 -10.94
N ARG A 35 0.05 -8.42 -12.26
CA ARG A 35 -0.57 -7.21 -12.83
C ARG A 35 -1.98 -6.95 -12.34
N ASP A 36 -2.79 -7.99 -12.18
CA ASP A 36 -4.16 -7.87 -11.68
C ASP A 36 -4.19 -7.49 -10.19
N THR A 37 -3.27 -8.06 -9.40
CA THR A 37 -3.08 -7.68 -8.00
C THR A 37 -2.66 -6.22 -7.88
N VAL A 38 -1.67 -5.78 -8.66
CA VAL A 38 -1.19 -4.38 -8.67
C VAL A 38 -2.33 -3.42 -9.05
N ARG A 39 -3.14 -3.78 -10.05
CA ARG A 39 -4.32 -3.00 -10.47
C ARG A 39 -5.32 -2.86 -9.33
N SER A 40 -5.71 -3.97 -8.72
CA SER A 40 -6.66 -4.00 -7.59
C SER A 40 -6.15 -3.19 -6.39
N VAL A 41 -4.88 -3.35 -6.02
CA VAL A 41 -4.25 -2.61 -4.93
C VAL A 41 -4.19 -1.11 -5.23
N THR A 42 -3.91 -0.73 -6.48
CA THR A 42 -3.88 0.68 -6.90
C THR A 42 -5.27 1.31 -6.82
N GLU A 43 -6.30 0.61 -7.29
CA GLU A 43 -7.70 1.06 -7.20
C GLU A 43 -8.16 1.20 -5.74
N ARG A 44 -7.82 0.22 -4.88
CA ARG A 44 -8.09 0.30 -3.43
C ARG A 44 -7.36 1.48 -2.78
N SER A 45 -6.11 1.73 -3.19
CA SER A 45 -5.30 2.84 -2.69
C SER A 45 -5.87 4.20 -3.09
N ALA A 46 -6.36 4.35 -4.32
CA ALA A 46 -7.04 5.56 -4.78
C ALA A 46 -8.29 5.85 -3.93
N LYS A 47 -9.14 4.82 -3.69
CA LYS A 47 -10.32 4.95 -2.83
C LYS A 47 -9.96 5.32 -1.38
N ALA A 48 -8.86 4.80 -0.86
CA ALA A 48 -8.36 5.16 0.47
C ALA A 48 -7.96 6.64 0.53
N ILE A 49 -7.28 7.15 -0.49
CA ILE A 49 -6.90 8.56 -0.59
C ILE A 49 -8.14 9.45 -0.68
N GLU A 50 -9.12 9.09 -1.51
CA GLU A 50 -10.40 9.81 -1.60
C GLU A 50 -11.12 9.86 -0.25
N ALA A 51 -11.16 8.75 0.49
CA ALA A 51 -11.75 8.70 1.82
C ALA A 51 -10.97 9.54 2.84
N ILE A 52 -9.63 9.56 2.79
CA ILE A 52 -8.83 10.44 3.65
C ILE A 52 -9.20 11.90 3.41
N VAL A 53 -9.32 12.31 2.15
CA VAL A 53 -9.62 13.71 1.78
C VAL A 53 -11.07 14.09 2.11
N ARG A 54 -12.03 13.19 1.87
CA ARG A 54 -13.46 13.47 2.06
C ARG A 54 -13.92 13.30 3.51
N ASP A 55 -13.49 12.22 4.15
CA ASP A 55 -14.05 11.71 5.39
C ASP A 55 -13.07 11.78 6.59
N GLY A 56 -11.81 12.14 6.33
CA GLY A 56 -10.75 12.24 7.34
C GLY A 56 -9.96 10.95 7.57
N VAL A 57 -8.77 11.10 8.16
CA VAL A 57 -7.79 9.99 8.28
C VAL A 57 -8.29 8.86 9.17
N GLU A 58 -8.94 9.13 10.30
CA GLU A 58 -9.39 8.11 11.25
C GLU A 58 -10.43 7.17 10.62
N ARG A 59 -11.42 7.75 9.92
CA ARG A 59 -12.48 6.98 9.26
C ARG A 59 -11.94 6.16 8.10
N ALA A 60 -11.04 6.74 7.30
CA ALA A 60 -10.37 6.02 6.23
C ALA A 60 -9.51 4.86 6.80
N MET A 61 -8.76 5.08 7.87
CA MET A 61 -7.98 4.02 8.50
C MET A 61 -8.86 2.85 8.98
N ALA A 62 -9.98 3.14 9.65
CA ALA A 62 -10.91 2.10 10.11
C ALA A 62 -11.49 1.27 8.95
N GLN A 63 -11.76 1.91 7.80
CA GLN A 63 -12.32 1.25 6.63
C GLN A 63 -11.28 0.42 5.86
N PHE A 64 -10.06 0.92 5.65
CA PHE A 64 -9.11 0.31 4.72
C PHE A 64 -8.09 -0.61 5.39
N ASN A 65 -7.82 -0.44 6.69
CA ASN A 65 -6.85 -1.27 7.44
C ASN A 65 -7.51 -2.45 8.18
N SER A 66 -8.83 -2.54 8.23
CA SER A 66 -9.57 -3.57 8.99
C SER A 66 -9.48 -4.98 8.39
N GLU A 67 -9.13 -5.11 7.11
CA GLU A 67 -8.92 -6.40 6.42
C GLU A 67 -7.44 -6.77 6.26
N ALA A 68 -6.51 -5.91 6.67
CA ALA A 68 -5.09 -6.26 6.60
C ALA A 68 -4.86 -7.48 7.51
N PRO A 69 -4.15 -8.53 7.04
CA PRO A 69 -3.75 -9.62 7.91
C PRO A 69 -3.05 -9.02 9.14
N LYS A 70 -3.55 -9.38 10.32
CA LYS A 70 -2.83 -9.07 11.56
C LYS A 70 -1.56 -9.93 11.54
N GLU A 71 -0.40 -9.28 11.54
CA GLU A 71 0.88 -9.92 11.86
C GLU A 71 0.83 -10.62 13.22
#